data_AF-A0A915IP25-F1
#
_entry.id   AF-A0A915IP25-F1
#
_cell.length_a   1.000
_cell.length_b   1.000
_cell.length_c   1.000
_cell.angle_alpha   90.00
_cell.angle_beta   90.00
_cell.angle_gamma   90.00
#
_symmetry.space_group_name_H-M   'P 1'
#
loop_
_entity.id
_entity.type
_entity.pdbx_description
1 polymer ?
#
loop_
_entity_poly.entity_id
_entity_poly.type
_entity_poly.pdbx_seq_one_letter_code
_entity_poly.pdbx_strand_id
1 'polypeptide(L)'
;MSTFKGKMFEYKFLSIDRFDDENLAPSPDARAFFLSHCHSDHMEGLDSRAFVDYLKISGSKLYTHEITMHLLMFDPRYIHLENFIVPLKTFTPYTIDLAPKNSLMVTLLPAGHCPGSVM
;
A
#
# COMPACT_ATOMS: atom_id res chain seq x y z
N MET A 1 -3.40 17.07 4.94
CA MET A 1 -1.94 16.90 5.07
C MET A 1 -1.68 16.02 6.27
N SER A 2 -1.36 14.74 6.03
CA SER A 2 -1.06 13.78 7.09
C SER A 2 0.30 14.08 7.74
N THR A 3 0.35 14.10 9.07
CA THR A 3 1.62 14.13 9.83
C THR A 3 2.22 12.73 10.00
N PHE A 4 1.41 11.70 9.82
CA PHE A 4 1.85 10.32 9.87
C PHE A 4 2.63 9.97 8.60
N LYS A 5 3.90 9.59 8.76
CA LYS A 5 4.84 9.33 7.64
C LYS A 5 4.84 7.88 7.16
N GLY A 6 3.74 7.18 7.39
CA GLY A 6 3.43 5.86 6.84
C GLY A 6 3.92 4.64 7.62
N LYS A 7 4.86 4.80 8.56
CA LYS A 7 5.36 3.68 9.39
C LYS A 7 4.71 3.65 10.76
N MET A 8 4.21 2.48 11.15
CA MET A 8 3.78 2.20 12.52
C MET A 8 4.99 1.75 13.38
N PHE A 9 4.90 1.94 14.69
CA PHE A 9 5.96 1.54 15.62
C PHE A 9 6.06 0.02 15.74
N GLU A 10 4.90 -0.64 15.78
CA GLU A 10 4.71 -2.08 15.98
C GLU A 10 5.09 -2.88 14.74
N TYR A 11 4.81 -2.35 13.55
CA TYR A 11 4.93 -3.06 12.27
C TYR A 11 5.84 -2.30 11.29
N LYS A 12 7.15 -2.44 11.48
CA LYS A 12 8.18 -1.68 10.72
C LYS A 12 8.34 -2.09 9.25
N PHE A 13 7.82 -3.24 8.88
CA PHE A 13 7.78 -3.78 7.52
C PHE A 13 6.54 -3.33 6.74
N LEU A 14 5.74 -2.42 7.32
CA LEU A 14 4.58 -1.80 6.67
C LEU A 14 4.83 -0.33 6.37
N SER A 15 4.25 0.11 5.25
CA SER A 15 4.11 1.52 4.91
C SER A 15 2.68 1.79 4.44
N ILE A 16 2.00 2.76 5.05
CA ILE A 16 0.59 3.08 4.79
C ILE A 16 0.51 4.54 4.30
N ASP A 17 -0.13 4.77 3.16
CA ASP A 17 -0.44 6.12 2.62
C ASP A 17 0.78 7.04 2.40
N ARG A 18 1.99 6.46 2.35
CA ARG A 18 3.25 7.17 2.11
C ARG A 18 4.24 6.24 1.40
N PHE A 19 4.73 6.68 0.25
CA PHE A 19 5.46 5.82 -0.70
C PHE A 19 6.83 6.40 -1.11
N ASP A 20 7.38 7.31 -0.30
CA ASP A 20 8.66 7.99 -0.51
C ASP A 20 9.62 7.84 0.68
N ASP A 21 10.83 8.37 0.52
CA ASP A 21 11.86 8.50 1.55
C ASP A 21 12.12 7.19 2.32
N GLU A 22 11.99 7.24 3.64
CA GLU A 22 12.17 6.14 4.59
C GLU A 22 11.29 4.92 4.27
N ASN A 23 10.16 5.11 3.59
CA ASN A 23 9.28 4.01 3.15
C ASN A 23 9.92 3.18 2.03
N LEU A 24 10.96 3.69 1.36
CA LEU A 24 11.74 2.99 0.33
C LEU A 24 13.14 2.58 0.81
N ALA A 25 13.45 2.74 2.10
CA ALA A 25 14.72 2.31 2.67
C ALA A 25 14.94 0.79 2.44
N PRO A 26 16.17 0.35 2.13
CA PRO A 26 16.50 -1.06 1.98
C PRO A 26 16.09 -1.89 3.21
N SER A 27 15.51 -3.06 2.98
CA SER A 27 15.04 -3.98 4.01
C SER A 27 15.42 -5.41 3.63
N PRO A 28 15.86 -6.25 4.59
CA PRO A 28 16.09 -7.68 4.33
C PRO A 28 14.79 -8.45 4.05
N ASP A 29 13.66 -7.96 4.57
CA ASP A 29 12.33 -8.53 4.36
C ASP A 29 11.55 -7.72 3.31
N ALA A 30 10.63 -8.37 2.58
CA ALA A 30 9.72 -7.65 1.69
C ALA A 30 8.81 -6.72 2.51
N ARG A 31 8.56 -5.52 1.98
CA ARG A 31 7.69 -4.53 2.62
C ARG A 31 6.29 -4.65 2.02
N ALA A 32 5.26 -4.55 2.87
CA ALA A 32 3.90 -4.43 2.39
C ALA A 32 3.45 -2.97 2.44
N PHE A 33 3.01 -2.46 1.30
CA PHE A 33 2.48 -1.10 1.17
C PHE A 33 0.96 -1.16 1.21
N PHE A 34 0.33 -0.20 1.87
CA PHE A 34 -1.12 -0.08 1.92
C PHE A 34 -1.56 1.31 1.47
N LEU A 35 -2.63 1.37 0.69
CA LEU A 35 -3.34 2.61 0.39
C LEU A 35 -4.76 2.52 0.94
N SER A 36 -5.07 3.38 1.91
CA SER A 36 -6.38 3.44 2.55
C SER A 36 -7.45 3.99 1.60
N HIS A 37 -7.13 5.02 0.81
CA HIS A 37 -8.02 5.64 -0.17
C HIS A 37 -7.31 6.59 -1.15
N CYS A 38 -7.99 6.95 -2.24
CA CYS A 38 -7.45 7.84 -3.29
C CYS A 38 -7.63 9.35 -2.99
N HIS A 39 -6.95 9.87 -1.97
CA HIS A 39 -6.75 11.32 -1.82
C HIS A 39 -5.28 11.68 -1.90
N SER A 40 -4.98 12.85 -2.49
CA SER A 40 -3.62 13.24 -2.83
C SER A 40 -2.67 13.28 -1.62
N ASP A 41 -3.16 13.65 -0.44
CA ASP A 41 -2.32 13.69 0.77
C ASP A 41 -2.05 12.31 1.41
N HIS A 42 -2.65 11.26 0.87
CA HIS A 42 -2.40 9.84 1.19
C HIS A 42 -1.67 9.10 0.06
N MET A 43 -1.30 9.79 -1.02
CA MET A 43 -0.74 9.18 -2.23
C MET A 43 0.66 9.70 -2.55
N GLU A 44 1.33 10.32 -1.59
CA GLU A 44 2.63 10.92 -1.85
C GLU A 44 3.72 9.88 -2.11
N GLY A 45 4.42 10.05 -3.23
CA GLY A 45 5.42 9.12 -3.75
C GLY A 45 4.84 7.99 -4.60
N LEU A 46 3.51 7.85 -4.68
CA LEU A 46 2.86 6.72 -5.33
C LEU A 46 3.11 6.67 -6.85
N ASP A 47 3.13 7.82 -7.52
CA ASP A 47 3.44 7.93 -8.95
C ASP A 47 4.93 8.01 -9.26
N SER A 48 5.78 7.94 -8.23
CA SER A 48 7.21 8.15 -8.40
C SER A 48 7.89 6.96 -9.07
N ARG A 49 8.92 7.26 -9.88
CA ARG A 49 9.74 6.22 -10.49
C ARG A 49 10.46 5.37 -9.44
N ALA A 50 10.89 6.00 -8.34
CA ALA A 50 11.56 5.33 -7.24
C ALA A 50 10.68 4.24 -6.61
N PHE A 51 9.38 4.49 -6.43
CA PHE A 51 8.47 3.52 -5.85
C PHE A 51 8.29 2.29 -6.75
N VAL A 52 7.98 2.48 -8.05
CA VAL A 52 7.81 1.34 -8.97
C VAL A 52 9.09 0.52 -9.13
N ASP A 53 10.27 1.15 -9.14
CA ASP A 53 11.53 0.43 -9.20
C ASP A 53 11.82 -0.34 -7.90
N TYR A 54 11.44 0.21 -6.74
CA TYR A 54 11.48 -0.53 -5.46
C TYR A 54 10.60 -1.77 -5.48
N LEU A 55 9.35 -1.67 -5.96
CA LEU A 55 8.43 -2.81 -6.04
C LEU A 55 8.98 -3.92 -6.94
N LYS A 56 9.60 -3.56 -8.07
CA LYS A 56 10.24 -4.51 -8.99
C LYS A 56 11.40 -5.26 -8.35
N ILE A 57 12.26 -4.55 -7.62
CA ILE A 57 13.48 -5.14 -7.05
C ILE A 57 13.17 -5.97 -5.81
N SER A 58 12.30 -5.48 -4.93
CA SER A 58 12.00 -6.12 -3.64
C SER A 58 10.94 -7.21 -3.72
N GLY A 59 10.14 -7.25 -4.80
CA GLY A 59 8.95 -8.11 -4.88
C GLY A 59 7.78 -7.65 -4.00
N SER A 60 7.90 -6.48 -3.37
CA SER A 60 6.86 -5.86 -2.54
C SER A 60 5.59 -5.58 -3.33
N LYS A 61 4.45 -5.46 -2.63
CA LYS A 61 3.13 -5.25 -3.21
C LYS A 61 2.40 -4.08 -2.56
N LEU A 62 1.48 -3.48 -3.31
CA LEU A 62 0.55 -2.46 -2.85
C LEU A 62 -0.83 -3.09 -2.61
N TYR A 63 -1.25 -3.14 -1.35
CA TYR A 63 -2.53 -3.67 -0.93
C TYR A 63 -3.54 -2.53 -0.78
N THR A 64 -4.73 -2.71 -1.34
CA THR A 64 -5.80 -1.71 -1.21
C THR A 64 -7.17 -2.33 -1.44
N HIS A 65 -8.24 -1.60 -1.13
CA HIS A 65 -9.60 -2.04 -1.42
C HIS A 65 -9.82 -2.15 -2.94
N GLU A 66 -10.66 -3.11 -3.38
CA GLU A 66 -10.96 -3.32 -4.79
C GLU A 66 -11.43 -2.04 -5.52
N ILE A 67 -12.28 -1.22 -4.89
CA ILE A 67 -12.72 0.07 -5.47
C ILE A 67 -11.53 1.04 -5.66
N THR A 68 -10.65 1.13 -4.67
CA THR A 68 -9.46 2.00 -4.73
C THR A 68 -8.52 1.57 -5.86
N MET A 69 -8.31 0.25 -6.03
CA MET A 69 -7.58 -0.30 -7.18
C MET A 69 -8.20 0.15 -8.51
N HIS A 70 -9.51 0.02 -8.70
CA HIS A 70 -10.17 0.44 -9.94
C HIS A 70 -9.98 1.95 -10.17
N LEU A 71 -10.14 2.79 -9.14
CA LEU A 71 -9.91 4.23 -9.24
C LEU A 71 -8.49 4.56 -9.70
N LEU A 72 -7.47 3.85 -9.20
CA LEU A 72 -6.09 3.99 -9.66
C LEU A 72 -5.93 3.60 -11.14
N MET A 73 -6.58 2.52 -11.59
CA MET A 73 -6.47 2.04 -12.97
C MET A 73 -7.15 2.94 -14.00
N PHE A 74 -8.11 3.79 -13.57
CA PHE A 74 -8.69 4.82 -14.44
C PHE A 74 -7.80 6.04 -14.64
N ASP A 75 -6.76 6.21 -13.83
CA ASP A 75 -5.86 7.36 -13.88
C ASP A 75 -4.53 6.98 -14.56
N PRO A 76 -4.20 7.56 -15.73
CA PRO A 76 -2.98 7.26 -16.46
C PRO A 76 -1.69 7.40 -15.66
N ARG A 77 -1.70 8.21 -14.59
CA ARG A 77 -0.55 8.39 -13.71
C ARG A 77 -0.18 7.10 -12.97
N TYR A 78 -1.14 6.22 -12.67
CA TYR A 78 -0.93 5.05 -11.81
C TYR A 78 -1.05 3.69 -12.52
N ILE A 79 -1.42 3.65 -13.81
CA ILE A 79 -1.55 2.39 -14.58
C ILE A 79 -0.27 1.54 -14.53
N HIS A 80 0.90 2.17 -14.44
CA HIS A 80 2.19 1.48 -14.34
C HIS A 80 2.34 0.60 -13.07
N LEU A 81 1.45 0.74 -12.09
CA LEU A 81 1.42 -0.05 -10.86
C LEU A 81 0.55 -1.32 -10.94
N GLU A 82 -0.22 -1.53 -12.02
CA GLU A 82 -1.23 -2.61 -12.13
C GLU A 82 -0.72 -3.98 -11.64
N ASN A 83 0.47 -4.40 -12.08
CA ASN A 83 1.07 -5.69 -11.74
C ASN A 83 1.57 -5.81 -10.28
N PHE A 84 1.53 -4.73 -9.52
CA PHE A 84 1.97 -4.66 -8.13
C PHE A 84 0.82 -4.47 -7.15
N ILE A 85 -0.40 -4.20 -7.64
CA ILE A 85 -1.57 -3.99 -6.78
C ILE A 85 -2.22 -5.34 -6.45
N VAL A 86 -2.52 -5.54 -5.17
CA VAL A 86 -3.28 -6.68 -4.67
C VAL A 86 -4.60 -6.15 -4.09
N PRO A 87 -5.74 -6.34 -4.78
CA PRO A 87 -7.03 -5.89 -4.29
C PRO A 87 -7.52 -6.80 -3.15
N LEU A 88 -8.02 -6.19 -2.09
CA LEU A 88 -8.59 -6.85 -0.92
C LEU A 88 -10.06 -6.47 -0.74
N LYS A 89 -10.83 -7.35 -0.09
CA LYS A 89 -12.24 -7.12 0.29
C LYS A 89 -12.36 -6.73 1.75
N THR A 90 -13.39 -5.96 2.08
CA THR A 90 -13.74 -5.67 3.47
C THR A 90 -14.21 -6.92 4.22
N PHE A 91 -14.01 -6.94 5.53
CA PHE A 91 -14.46 -8.01 6.44
C PHE A 91 -13.93 -9.41 6.09
N THR A 92 -12.87 -9.49 5.29
CA THR A 92 -12.19 -10.73 4.94
C THR A 92 -10.76 -10.67 5.50
N PRO A 93 -10.35 -11.62 6.35
CA PRO A 93 -8.97 -11.69 6.81
C PRO A 93 -8.07 -12.25 5.70
N TYR A 94 -6.96 -11.57 5.45
CA TYR A 94 -5.93 -11.97 4.49
C TYR A 94 -4.61 -12.16 5.21
N THR A 95 -3.95 -13.30 4.96
CA THR A 95 -2.56 -13.51 5.39
C THR A 95 -1.61 -12.97 4.33
N ILE A 96 -0.69 -12.11 4.74
CA ILE A 96 0.34 -11.50 3.89
C ILE A 96 1.70 -12.00 4.37
N ASP A 97 2.39 -12.76 3.52
CA ASP A 97 3.73 -13.27 3.80
C ASP A 97 4.79 -12.25 3.36
N LEU A 98 5.63 -11.82 4.29
CA LEU A 98 6.70 -10.83 4.07
C LEU A 98 8.08 -11.48 3.97
N ALA A 99 8.29 -12.57 4.71
CA ALA A 99 9.51 -13.37 4.70
C ALA A 99 9.22 -14.79 5.19
N PRO A 100 10.14 -15.76 4.98
CA PRO A 100 10.02 -17.08 5.58
C PRO A 100 10.01 -16.94 7.11
N LYS A 101 8.82 -17.06 7.73
CA LYS A 101 8.49 -16.86 9.18
C LYS A 101 8.01 -15.45 9.58
N ASN A 102 7.79 -14.54 8.64
CA ASN A 102 7.19 -13.25 8.95
C ASN A 102 5.93 -13.04 8.10
N SER A 103 4.77 -13.07 8.74
CA SER A 103 3.48 -12.85 8.09
C SER A 103 2.55 -12.04 8.96
N LEU A 104 1.57 -11.40 8.32
CA LEU A 104 0.56 -10.57 8.96
C LEU A 104 -0.82 -11.04 8.55
N MET A 105 -1.78 -10.92 9.46
CA MET A 105 -3.20 -11.02 9.11
C MET A 105 -3.79 -9.62 9.07
N VAL A 106 -4.34 -9.23 7.92
CA VAL A 106 -4.95 -7.92 7.69
C VAL A 106 -6.41 -8.11 7.35
N THR A 107 -7.28 -7.28 7.94
CA THR A 107 -8.70 -7.23 7.61
C THR A 107 -9.04 -5.78 7.33
N LEU A 108 -9.56 -5.49 6.12
CA LEU A 108 -10.03 -4.15 5.80
C LEU A 108 -11.40 -3.90 6.43
N LEU A 109 -11.56 -2.76 7.09
CA LEU A 109 -12.86 -2.30 7.60
C LEU A 109 -13.28 -1.04 6.84
N PRO A 110 -14.58 -0.83 6.54
CA PRO A 110 -15.01 0.36 5.83
C PRO A 110 -14.78 1.62 6.68
N ALA A 111 -14.17 2.65 6.10
CA ALA A 111 -13.89 3.92 6.79
C ALA A 111 -15.02 4.95 6.65
N GLY A 112 -15.91 4.80 5.65
CA GLY A 112 -17.03 5.71 5.42
C GLY A 112 -16.64 7.13 4.95
N HIS A 113 -15.43 7.30 4.41
CA HIS A 113 -14.87 8.61 4.02
C HIS A 113 -15.11 8.95 2.55
N CYS A 114 -14.72 8.05 1.64
CA CYS A 114 -14.95 8.14 0.20
C CYS A 114 -15.05 6.74 -0.44
N PRO A 115 -15.42 6.60 -1.72
CA PRO A 115 -15.48 5.30 -2.38
C PRO A 115 -14.16 4.53 -2.28
N GLY A 116 -14.23 3.31 -1.73
CA GLY A 116 -13.05 2.46 -1.50
C GLY A 116 -12.25 2.74 -0.22
N SER A 117 -12.64 3.74 0.58
CA SER A 117 -11.94 4.04 1.82
C SER A 117 -12.06 2.95 2.90
N VAL A 118 -10.92 2.57 3.46
CA VAL A 118 -10.80 1.51 4.47
C VAL A 118 -9.87 1.89 5.62
N MET A 119 -10.04 1.21 6.76
CA MET A 119 -9.13 1.13 7.90
C MET A 119 -8.43 -0.22 7.92
#